data_AF-A0AAV0QJR3-F1
#
_entry.id   AF-A0AAV0QJR3-F1
#
_cell.length_a   1.000
_cell.length_b   1.000
_cell.length_c   1.000
_cell.angle_alpha   90.00
_cell.angle_beta   90.00
_cell.angle_gamma   90.00
#
_symmetry.space_group_name_H-M   'P 1'
#
loop_
_entity.id
_entity.type
_entity.pdbx_description
1 polymer ?
#
loop_
_entity_poly.entity_id
_entity_poly.type
_entity_poly.pdbx_seq_one_letter_code
_entity_poly.pdbx_strand_id
1 'polypeptide(L)'
;NIDYEHFKSDPDTFDECIARLITTLKNNGVISFALIAPFDDPEVQSHYQALWNKYGNVIDYVNFQFYAYEQGTSVDQFLKYYDEQSSNYDGGKVLVSFISDGSGGLSPADGLFKACDRLKKRGKLQGIFAWSADDSKTNGLRYERQSQAVLATTPN
;
A
#
# COMPACT_ATOMS: atom_id res chain seq x y z
N ASN A 1 -7.00 -1.36 -9.29
CA ASN A 1 -6.74 -0.69 -8.00
C ASN A 1 -8.05 -0.08 -7.55
N ILE A 2 -8.47 -0.31 -6.31
CA ILE A 2 -9.66 0.30 -5.69
C ILE A 2 -9.18 1.38 -4.73
N ASP A 3 -9.59 2.62 -4.97
CA ASP A 3 -8.99 3.82 -4.37
C ASP A 3 -10.07 4.88 -4.09
N TYR A 4 -11.20 4.43 -3.55
CA TYR A 4 -12.23 5.32 -3.01
C TYR A 4 -11.82 5.80 -1.61
N GLU A 5 -11.91 7.10 -1.37
CA GLU A 5 -11.52 7.75 -0.10
C GLU A 5 -12.70 8.51 0.54
N HIS A 6 -13.85 8.56 -0.13
CA HIS A 6 -15.05 9.24 0.35
C HIS A 6 -16.24 8.30 0.26
N PHE A 7 -16.92 8.12 1.39
CA PHE A 7 -17.99 7.16 1.51
C PHE A 7 -19.31 7.87 1.83
N LYS A 8 -20.37 7.40 1.18
CA LYS A 8 -21.76 7.80 1.48
C LYS A 8 -22.64 6.59 1.80
N SER A 9 -22.16 5.41 1.45
CA SER A 9 -22.76 4.13 1.77
C SER A 9 -22.14 3.58 3.05
N ASP A 10 -22.80 2.59 3.64
CA ASP A 10 -22.21 1.77 4.68
C ASP A 10 -21.11 0.82 4.14
N PRO A 11 -20.28 0.25 5.02
CA PRO A 11 -19.25 -0.72 4.65
C PRO A 11 -19.76 -1.98 3.94
N ASP A 12 -20.95 -2.48 4.29
CA ASP A 12 -21.49 -3.71 3.68
C ASP A 12 -21.84 -3.47 2.19
N THR A 13 -22.48 -2.35 1.89
CA THR A 13 -22.77 -1.96 0.51
C THR A 13 -21.48 -1.77 -0.30
N PHE A 14 -20.46 -1.12 0.28
CA PHE A 14 -19.17 -0.95 -0.36
C PHE A 14 -18.48 -2.29 -0.64
N ASP A 15 -18.38 -3.15 0.38
CA ASP A 15 -17.66 -4.42 0.25
C ASP A 15 -18.31 -5.36 -0.76
N GLU A 16 -19.64 -5.49 -0.77
CA GLU A 16 -20.36 -6.33 -1.72
C GLU A 16 -20.19 -5.82 -3.16
N CYS A 17 -20.30 -4.51 -3.38
CA CYS A 17 -20.13 -3.93 -4.71
C CYS A 17 -18.72 -4.17 -5.25
N ILE A 18 -17.69 -3.89 -4.46
CA ILE A 18 -16.30 -4.05 -4.88
C ILE A 18 -15.95 -5.54 -5.05
N ALA A 19 -16.36 -6.41 -4.13
CA ALA A 19 -16.06 -7.84 -4.20
C ALA A 19 -16.72 -8.49 -5.42
N ARG A 20 -17.98 -8.18 -5.72
CA ARG A 20 -18.67 -8.69 -6.91
C ARG A 20 -18.01 -8.22 -8.20
N LEU A 21 -17.57 -6.96 -8.25
CA LEU A 21 -16.83 -6.43 -9.39
C LEU A 21 -15.53 -7.20 -9.61
N ILE A 22 -14.67 -7.29 -8.59
CA ILE A 22 -13.37 -7.96 -8.69
C ILE A 22 -13.55 -9.45 -9.07
N THR A 23 -14.45 -10.14 -8.39
CA THR A 23 -14.73 -11.57 -8.62
C THR A 23 -15.19 -11.81 -10.05
N THR A 24 -16.11 -10.98 -10.56
CA THR A 24 -16.62 -11.11 -11.93
C THR A 24 -15.50 -10.88 -12.96
N LEU A 25 -14.69 -9.84 -12.77
CA LEU A 25 -13.58 -9.54 -13.68
C LEU A 25 -12.52 -10.65 -13.68
N LYS A 26 -12.20 -11.23 -12.52
CA LYS A 26 -11.26 -12.37 -12.40
C LYS A 26 -11.84 -13.63 -13.05
N ASN A 27 -13.08 -13.99 -12.75
CA ASN A 27 -13.72 -15.20 -13.29
C ASN A 27 -13.88 -15.13 -14.82
N ASN A 28 -14.05 -13.94 -15.36
CA ASN A 28 -14.13 -13.72 -16.81
C ASN A 28 -12.74 -13.59 -17.48
N GLY A 29 -11.65 -13.71 -16.72
CA GLY A 29 -10.29 -13.58 -17.24
C GLY A 29 -9.92 -12.18 -17.73
N VAL A 30 -10.67 -11.15 -17.34
CA VAL A 30 -10.43 -9.75 -17.74
C VAL A 30 -9.25 -9.17 -16.98
N ILE A 31 -9.08 -9.55 -15.71
CA ILE A 31 -7.96 -9.12 -14.87
C ILE A 31 -7.28 -10.34 -14.24
N SER A 32 -5.97 -10.25 -14.06
CA SER A 32 -5.17 -11.26 -13.36
C SER A 32 -4.93 -10.93 -11.89
N PHE A 33 -5.02 -9.65 -11.51
CA PHE A 33 -4.80 -9.21 -10.14
C PHE A 33 -5.66 -7.97 -9.80
N ALA A 34 -5.91 -7.77 -8.52
CA ALA A 34 -6.60 -6.64 -7.93
C ALA A 34 -5.85 -6.15 -6.68
N LEU A 35 -5.91 -4.84 -6.44
CA LEU A 35 -5.29 -4.18 -5.29
C LEU A 35 -6.31 -3.20 -4.68
N ILE A 36 -6.19 -2.98 -3.38
CA ILE A 36 -6.90 -1.92 -2.63
C ILE A 36 -5.88 -0.90 -2.11
N ALA A 37 -6.27 0.37 -1.98
CA ALA A 37 -5.37 1.46 -1.56
C ALA A 37 -5.89 2.23 -0.32
N PRO A 38 -6.04 1.57 0.84
CA PRO A 38 -6.46 2.22 2.08
C PRO A 38 -5.36 3.11 2.67
N PHE A 39 -5.75 4.00 3.59
CA PHE A 39 -4.86 4.78 4.42
C PHE A 39 -5.39 4.93 5.85
N ASP A 40 -4.62 5.55 6.74
CA ASP A 40 -4.92 5.61 8.17
C ASP A 40 -5.96 6.70 8.52
N ASP A 41 -7.16 6.53 7.98
CA ASP A 41 -8.34 7.30 8.33
C ASP A 41 -9.45 6.36 8.84
N PRO A 42 -10.18 6.71 9.93
CA PRO A 42 -11.18 5.82 10.51
C PRO A 42 -12.30 5.39 9.55
N GLU A 43 -12.77 6.31 8.70
CA GLU A 43 -13.85 6.00 7.75
C GLU A 43 -13.30 5.07 6.66
N VAL A 44 -12.15 5.40 6.06
CA VAL A 44 -11.48 4.57 5.04
C VAL A 44 -11.16 3.18 5.59
N GLN A 45 -10.53 3.09 6.76
CA GLN A 45 -10.18 1.82 7.39
C GLN A 45 -11.40 0.94 7.64
N SER A 46 -12.51 1.52 8.13
CA SER A 46 -13.72 0.75 8.39
C SER A 46 -14.26 0.05 7.13
N HIS A 47 -14.18 0.71 5.97
CA HIS A 47 -14.64 0.16 4.70
C HIS A 47 -13.67 -0.87 4.12
N TYR A 48 -12.37 -0.56 4.06
CA TYR A 48 -11.39 -1.47 3.46
C TYR A 48 -11.09 -2.68 4.33
N GLN A 49 -11.12 -2.57 5.66
CA GLN A 49 -10.98 -3.72 6.56
C GLN A 49 -12.22 -4.63 6.48
N ALA A 50 -13.43 -4.08 6.38
CA ALA A 50 -14.63 -4.89 6.14
C ALA A 50 -14.53 -5.69 4.84
N LEU A 51 -14.12 -5.03 3.75
CA LEU A 51 -13.85 -5.67 2.46
C LEU A 51 -12.77 -6.75 2.56
N TRP A 52 -11.65 -6.47 3.23
CA TRP A 52 -10.57 -7.44 3.41
C TRP A 52 -11.01 -8.67 4.22
N ASN A 53 -11.69 -8.46 5.34
CA ASN A 53 -12.10 -9.55 6.23
C ASN A 53 -13.10 -10.51 5.57
N LYS A 54 -13.97 -10.01 4.69
CA LYS A 54 -14.95 -10.84 3.97
C LYS A 54 -14.42 -11.40 2.64
N TYR A 55 -13.61 -10.62 1.93
CA TYR A 55 -13.29 -10.87 0.52
C TYR A 55 -11.80 -10.72 0.18
N GLY A 56 -10.91 -10.75 1.18
CA GLY A 56 -9.46 -10.66 0.98
C GLY A 56 -8.90 -11.73 0.03
N ASN A 57 -9.59 -12.87 -0.11
CA ASN A 57 -9.22 -13.95 -1.04
C ASN A 57 -9.26 -13.54 -2.53
N VAL A 58 -10.00 -12.49 -2.90
CA VAL A 58 -10.02 -11.99 -4.29
C VAL A 58 -9.09 -10.79 -4.50
N ILE A 59 -8.39 -10.33 -3.46
CA ILE A 59 -7.49 -9.17 -3.49
C ILE A 59 -6.05 -9.66 -3.34
N ASP A 60 -5.15 -9.24 -4.23
CA ASP A 60 -3.79 -9.80 -4.29
C ASP A 60 -2.77 -8.98 -3.49
N TYR A 61 -3.00 -7.68 -3.37
CA TYR A 61 -2.08 -6.74 -2.72
C TYR A 61 -2.84 -5.61 -2.02
N VAL A 62 -2.23 -5.06 -0.97
CA VAL A 62 -2.70 -3.87 -0.26
C VAL A 62 -1.70 -2.76 -0.48
N ASN A 63 -2.07 -1.77 -1.30
CA ASN A 63 -1.32 -0.55 -1.55
C ASN A 63 -1.60 0.46 -0.43
N PHE A 64 -1.25 0.11 0.82
CA PHE A 64 -1.47 1.01 1.94
C PHE A 64 -0.72 2.33 1.73
N GLN A 65 -1.41 3.46 1.83
CA GLN A 65 -0.85 4.78 1.56
C GLN A 65 -0.09 5.30 2.79
N PHE A 66 1.10 4.76 3.05
CA PHE A 66 1.97 5.20 4.16
C PHE A 66 2.40 6.67 4.06
N TYR A 67 2.28 7.29 2.90
CA TYR A 67 2.49 8.72 2.74
C TYR A 67 1.35 9.59 3.27
N ALA A 68 0.21 9.02 3.65
CA ALA A 68 -0.85 9.74 4.38
C ALA A 68 -0.47 10.00 5.86
N TYR A 69 0.54 9.31 6.39
CA TYR A 69 1.14 9.67 7.67
C TYR A 69 1.84 11.02 7.61
N GLU A 70 2.05 11.66 8.75
CA GLU A 70 2.66 12.98 8.83
C GLU A 70 4.06 13.02 8.16
N GLN A 71 4.32 14.12 7.46
CA GLN A 71 5.64 14.42 6.91
C GLN A 71 6.69 14.43 8.03
N GLY A 72 7.84 13.81 7.79
CA GLY A 72 8.90 13.70 8.79
C GLY A 72 8.75 12.48 9.71
N THR A 73 7.86 11.55 9.39
CA THR A 73 7.80 10.22 9.99
C THR A 73 9.19 9.58 9.98
N SER A 74 9.67 9.14 11.13
CA SER A 74 10.97 8.47 11.29
C SER A 74 10.92 7.00 10.84
N VAL A 75 12.08 6.39 10.65
CA VAL A 75 12.21 4.96 10.31
C VAL A 75 11.52 4.07 11.36
N ASP A 76 11.65 4.38 12.64
CA ASP A 76 11.07 3.54 13.70
C ASP A 76 9.54 3.71 13.79
N GLN A 77 9.03 4.93 13.58
CA GLN A 77 7.58 5.16 13.45
C GLN A 77 7.02 4.42 12.23
N PHE A 78 7.67 4.54 11.07
CA PHE A 78 7.24 3.84 9.86
C PHE A 78 7.16 2.33 10.05
N LEU A 79 8.16 1.71 10.71
CA LEU A 79 8.14 0.27 10.97
C LEU A 79 7.00 -0.13 11.90
N LYS A 80 6.67 0.70 12.90
CA LYS A 80 5.52 0.48 13.77
C LYS A 80 4.22 0.55 12.97
N TYR A 81 4.04 1.59 12.16
CA TYR A 81 2.87 1.72 11.28
C TYR A 81 2.78 0.55 10.31
N TYR A 82 3.90 0.11 9.73
CA TYR A 82 3.92 -1.04 8.83
C TYR A 82 3.44 -2.32 9.52
N ASP A 83 3.94 -2.60 10.72
CA ASP A 83 3.53 -3.78 11.49
C ASP A 83 2.04 -3.70 11.90
N GLU A 84 1.55 -2.50 12.28
CA GLU A 84 0.14 -2.25 12.59
C GLU A 84 -0.77 -2.47 11.36
N GLN A 85 -0.44 -1.88 10.22
CA GLN A 85 -1.25 -2.04 9.01
C GLN A 85 -1.14 -3.45 8.42
N SER A 86 0.00 -4.11 8.57
CA SER A 86 0.10 -5.54 8.24
C SER A 86 -0.83 -6.40 9.09
N SER A 87 -1.08 -6.02 10.35
CA SER A 87 -2.04 -6.71 11.21
C SER A 87 -3.49 -6.43 10.84
N ASN A 88 -3.80 -5.22 10.37
CA ASN A 88 -5.15 -4.86 9.90
C ASN A 88 -5.55 -5.60 8.61
N TYR A 89 -4.55 -5.98 7.79
CA TYR A 89 -4.72 -6.75 6.57
C TYR A 89 -4.01 -8.11 6.67
N ASP A 90 -4.26 -8.83 7.77
CA ASP A 90 -3.57 -10.09 8.09
C ASP A 90 -3.68 -11.12 6.95
N GLY A 91 -2.60 -11.87 6.73
CA GLY A 91 -2.42 -12.76 5.59
C GLY A 91 -2.22 -12.06 4.24
N GLY A 92 -2.35 -10.74 4.18
CA GLY A 92 -2.21 -9.94 2.97
C GLY A 92 -0.79 -9.56 2.60
N LYS A 93 -0.63 -9.10 1.35
CA LYS A 93 0.63 -8.53 0.87
C LYS A 93 0.56 -7.01 0.94
N VAL A 94 0.84 -6.45 2.12
CA VAL A 94 0.94 -5.00 2.31
C VAL A 94 2.24 -4.49 1.68
N LEU A 95 2.13 -3.52 0.77
CA LEU A 95 3.28 -2.92 0.09
C LEU A 95 3.75 -1.68 0.83
N VAL A 96 5.08 -1.47 0.88
CA VAL A 96 5.65 -0.18 1.30
C VAL A 96 5.27 0.89 0.26
N SER A 97 5.08 2.13 0.71
CA SER A 97 4.76 3.23 -0.20
C SER A 97 5.35 4.56 0.21
N PHE A 98 5.45 5.46 -0.77
CA PHE A 98 5.88 6.83 -0.57
C PHE A 98 5.22 7.77 -1.57
N ILE A 99 5.15 9.05 -1.20
CA ILE A 99 4.77 10.13 -2.10
C ILE A 99 6.03 10.85 -2.61
N SER A 100 6.03 11.19 -3.89
CA SER A 100 7.22 11.59 -4.65
C SER A 100 7.46 13.10 -4.59
N ASP A 101 6.42 13.87 -4.30
CA ASP A 101 6.51 15.30 -3.99
C ASP A 101 7.08 15.56 -2.57
N GLY A 102 7.17 14.51 -1.74
CA GLY A 102 7.70 14.57 -0.38
C GLY A 102 6.77 15.20 0.65
N SER A 103 5.48 15.36 0.34
CA SER A 103 4.49 16.03 1.20
C SER A 103 4.05 15.20 2.43
N GLY A 104 4.42 13.92 2.52
CA GLY A 104 3.98 13.06 3.62
C GLY A 104 4.84 11.82 3.85
N GLY A 105 4.60 11.19 5.00
CA GLY A 105 5.22 9.95 5.45
C GLY A 105 6.75 9.99 5.60
N LEU A 106 7.34 8.80 5.51
CA LEU A 106 8.79 8.59 5.55
C LEU A 106 9.40 8.86 4.16
N SER A 107 10.20 9.91 4.06
CA SER A 107 10.77 10.35 2.79
C SER A 107 11.73 9.32 2.17
N PRO A 108 11.69 9.10 0.85
CA PRO A 108 12.72 8.36 0.12
C PRO A 108 14.13 8.92 0.31
N ALA A 109 14.25 10.25 0.44
CA ALA A 109 15.53 10.93 0.67
C ALA A 109 16.08 10.67 2.07
N ASP A 110 15.21 10.36 3.03
CA ASP A 110 15.55 10.31 4.45
C ASP A 110 14.92 9.10 5.16
N GLY A 111 15.42 7.91 4.80
CA GLY A 111 15.25 6.72 5.63
C GLY A 111 14.31 5.65 5.10
N LEU A 112 13.48 5.91 4.08
CA LEU A 112 12.60 4.89 3.50
C LEU A 112 13.36 3.62 3.11
N PHE A 113 14.47 3.74 2.39
CA PHE A 113 15.26 2.57 1.98
C PHE A 113 15.92 1.84 3.16
N LYS A 114 16.22 2.55 4.26
CA LYS A 114 16.66 1.89 5.52
C LYS A 114 15.52 1.08 6.14
N ALA A 115 14.29 1.58 6.08
CA ALA A 115 13.10 0.83 6.52
C ALA A 115 12.87 -0.39 5.63
N CYS A 116 12.94 -0.23 4.31
CA CYS A 116 12.85 -1.33 3.35
C CYS A 116 13.89 -2.42 3.62
N ASP A 117 15.15 -2.05 3.85
CA ASP A 117 16.21 -3.01 4.19
C ASP A 117 15.91 -3.78 5.48
N ARG A 118 15.38 -3.11 6.51
CA ARG A 118 14.97 -3.77 7.77
C ARG A 118 13.80 -4.72 7.54
N LEU A 119 12.79 -4.33 6.77
CA LEU A 119 11.65 -5.18 6.42
C LEU A 119 12.08 -6.39 5.57
N LYS A 120 12.99 -6.16 4.61
CA LYS A 120 13.55 -7.20 3.76
C LYS A 120 14.31 -8.25 4.56
N LYS A 121 15.15 -7.84 5.50
CA LYS A 121 15.85 -8.75 6.43
C LYS A 121 14.91 -9.57 7.31
N ARG A 122 13.71 -9.05 7.60
CA ARG A 122 12.65 -9.77 8.32
C ARG A 122 11.79 -10.66 7.41
N GLY A 123 12.06 -10.69 6.10
CA GLY A 123 11.21 -11.40 5.12
C GLY A 123 9.82 -10.76 4.93
N LYS A 124 9.65 -9.50 5.35
CA LYS A 124 8.36 -8.80 5.35
C LYS A 124 8.15 -7.85 4.17
N LEU A 125 9.20 -7.50 3.41
CA LEU A 125 9.09 -6.57 2.29
C LEU A 125 8.45 -7.27 1.07
N GLN A 126 7.16 -7.04 0.83
CA GLN A 126 6.40 -7.65 -0.28
C GLN A 126 6.52 -6.91 -1.61
N GLY A 127 6.88 -5.63 -1.57
CA GLY A 127 6.97 -4.73 -2.72
C GLY A 127 6.96 -3.27 -2.29
N ILE A 128 7.09 -2.37 -3.26
CA ILE A 128 7.07 -0.92 -3.06
C ILE A 128 6.21 -0.29 -4.17
N PHE A 129 5.32 0.64 -3.84
CA PHE A 129 4.67 1.51 -4.82
C PHE A 129 4.96 2.99 -4.56
N ALA A 130 4.86 3.80 -5.60
CA ALA A 130 5.17 5.24 -5.55
C ALA A 130 3.97 6.04 -6.07
N TRP A 131 3.61 7.10 -5.35
CA TRP A 131 2.66 8.10 -5.81
C TRP A 131 3.40 9.43 -6.04
N SER A 132 3.51 10.01 -7.22
CA SER A 132 3.23 9.43 -8.52
C SER A 132 4.37 9.72 -9.50
N ALA A 133 4.31 9.09 -10.67
CA ALA A 133 5.29 9.32 -11.73
C ALA A 133 5.30 10.77 -12.23
N ASP A 134 4.16 11.46 -12.16
CA ASP A 134 3.99 12.85 -12.56
C ASP A 134 4.92 13.78 -11.76
N ASP A 135 4.93 13.63 -10.43
CA ASP A 135 5.82 14.39 -9.54
C ASP A 135 7.28 13.93 -9.68
N SER A 136 7.48 12.61 -9.75
CA SER A 136 8.81 12.02 -9.91
C SER A 136 9.50 12.39 -11.21
N LYS A 137 8.77 12.85 -12.23
CA LYS A 137 9.38 13.34 -13.48
C LYS A 137 10.41 14.43 -13.21
N THR A 138 10.17 15.30 -12.22
CA THR A 138 11.07 16.40 -11.85
C THR A 138 12.39 15.91 -11.25
N ASN A 139 12.38 14.76 -10.57
CA ASN A 139 13.56 14.12 -9.98
C ASN A 139 14.18 13.04 -10.90
N GLY A 140 13.63 12.89 -12.11
CA GLY A 140 14.08 11.93 -13.11
C GLY A 140 13.83 10.48 -12.73
N LEU A 141 12.77 10.17 -11.97
CA LEU A 141 12.44 8.82 -11.48
C LEU A 141 13.53 8.19 -10.59
N ARG A 142 14.19 9.02 -9.77
CA ARG A 142 15.32 8.57 -8.94
C ARG A 142 14.88 7.52 -7.92
N TYR A 143 13.80 7.77 -7.21
CA TYR A 143 13.36 6.91 -6.12
C TYR A 143 12.77 5.59 -6.62
N GLU A 144 12.14 5.58 -7.79
CA GLU A 144 11.65 4.38 -8.46
C GLU A 144 12.80 3.44 -8.83
N ARG A 145 13.92 3.99 -9.34
CA ARG A 145 15.13 3.19 -9.62
C ARG A 145 15.73 2.61 -8.35
N GLN A 146 15.78 3.39 -7.26
CA GLN A 146 16.26 2.91 -5.97
C GLN A 146 15.35 1.82 -5.39
N SER A 147 14.03 1.98 -5.47
CA SER A 147 13.05 0.96 -5.07
C SER A 147 13.25 -0.35 -5.83
N GLN A 148 13.40 -0.29 -7.15
CA GLN A 148 13.67 -1.47 -7.98
C GLN A 148 15.00 -2.15 -7.60
N ALA A 149 16.05 -1.38 -7.35
CA ALA A 149 17.34 -1.91 -6.91
C ALA A 149 17.25 -2.59 -5.53
N VAL A 150 16.54 -1.97 -4.58
CA VAL A 150 16.28 -2.57 -3.26
C VAL A 150 15.47 -3.85 -3.39
N LEU A 151 14.53 -3.96 -4.31
CA LEU A 151 13.74 -5.20 -4.49
C LEU A 151 14.54 -6.30 -5.20
N ALA A 152 15.38 -5.98 -6.18
CA ALA A 152 16.11 -6.95 -7.00
C ALA A 152 17.32 -7.60 -6.29
N THR A 153 17.84 -7.01 -5.21
CA THR A 153 18.95 -7.62 -4.45
C THR A 153 18.49 -8.84 -3.66
N THR A 154 19.38 -9.76 -3.31
CA THR A 154 19.08 -10.83 -2.34
C THR A 154 19.40 -10.30 -0.94
N PRO A 155 18.65 -10.65 0.12
CA PRO A 155 19.09 -10.37 1.48
C PRO A 155 20.47 -11.02 1.71
N ASN A 156 21.47 -10.22 2.11
CA ASN A 156 22.76 -10.74 2.60
C ASN A 156 22.60 -11.40 3.97
#